data_AF-A0A396IRG9-F1
#
_entry.id   AF-A0A396IRG9-F1
#
_cell.length_a   1.000
_cell.length_b   1.000
_cell.length_c   1.000
_cell.angle_alpha   90.00
_cell.angle_beta   90.00
_cell.angle_gamma   90.00
#
_symmetry.space_group_name_H-M   'P 1'
#
loop_
_entity.id
_entity.type
_entity.pdbx_description
1 polymer ?
#
loop_
_entity_poly.entity_id
_entity_poly.type
_entity_poly.pdbx_seq_one_letter_code
_entity_poly.pdbx_strand_id
1 'polypeptide(L)'
;MAFIFSCGALKSMNSIITNMMVKLVQKSVKFSLRPWKSKLSAKDIMAAVMKTFPPQMAKLASSAARKARTTFDIHKLCDAMDRTMKTFPPQMAKLANSAARKAGTTYAINKLCYAMHKTMLI
;
A
#
# COMPACT_ATOMS: atom_id res chain seq x y z
N MET A 1 -29.34 4.21 -8.65
CA MET A 1 -29.93 2.96 -8.14
C MET A 1 -29.76 2.94 -6.61
N ALA A 2 -30.76 3.39 -5.85
CA ALA A 2 -30.71 3.33 -4.38
C ALA A 2 -31.26 1.97 -3.93
N PHE A 3 -30.42 1.12 -3.35
CA PHE A 3 -30.87 -0.12 -2.72
C PHE A 3 -31.47 0.21 -1.35
N ILE A 4 -32.80 0.31 -1.27
CA ILE A 4 -33.51 0.50 0.00
C ILE A 4 -33.71 -0.90 0.62
N PHE A 5 -32.78 -1.32 1.48
CA PHE A 5 -32.98 -2.52 2.30
C PHE A 5 -33.95 -2.20 3.45
N SER A 6 -34.86 -3.13 3.76
CA SER A 6 -35.73 -2.98 4.92
C SER A 6 -34.92 -3.00 6.23
N CYS A 7 -35.43 -2.35 7.28
CA CYS A 7 -34.80 -2.38 8.61
C CYS A 7 -34.58 -3.84 9.10
N GLY A 8 -35.53 -4.74 8.79
CA GLY A 8 -35.40 -6.17 9.07
C GLY A 8 -34.23 -6.82 8.31
N ALA A 9 -34.07 -6.54 7.02
CA ALA A 9 -32.95 -7.06 6.22
C ALA A 9 -31.60 -6.56 6.75
N LEU A 10 -31.52 -5.28 7.14
CA LEU A 10 -30.30 -4.70 7.72
C LEU A 10 -29.90 -5.39 9.03
N LYS A 11 -30.87 -5.67 9.92
CA LYS A 11 -30.62 -6.42 11.16
C LYS A 11 -30.08 -7.82 10.88
N SER A 12 -30.66 -8.53 9.92
CA SER A 12 -30.20 -9.86 9.50
C SER A 12 -28.79 -9.81 8.93
N MET A 13 -28.50 -8.84 8.06
CA MET A 13 -27.15 -8.65 7.48
C MET A 13 -26.11 -8.38 8.56
N ASN A 14 -26.40 -7.48 9.51
CA ASN A 14 -25.51 -7.20 10.63
C ASN A 14 -25.22 -8.46 11.45
N SER A 15 -26.25 -9.25 11.76
CA SER A 15 -26.08 -10.52 12.47
C SER A 15 -25.18 -11.50 11.71
N ILE A 16 -25.39 -11.65 10.40
CA ILE A 16 -24.55 -12.49 9.55
C ILE A 16 -23.08 -12.03 9.60
N ILE A 17 -22.83 -10.73 9.44
CA ILE A 17 -21.48 -10.16 9.47
C ILE A 17 -20.82 -10.41 10.82
N THR A 18 -21.51 -10.11 11.92
CA THR A 18 -20.98 -10.27 13.28
C THR A 18 -20.67 -11.74 13.58
N ASN A 19 -21.59 -12.65 13.27
CA ASN A 19 -21.39 -14.09 13.49
C ASN A 19 -20.18 -14.62 12.71
N MET A 20 -20.00 -14.15 11.47
CA MET A 20 -18.85 -14.54 10.65
C MET A 20 -17.55 -13.94 11.18
N MET A 21 -17.54 -12.68 11.62
CA MET A 21 -16.39 -12.04 12.22
C MET A 21 -15.91 -12.80 13.46
N VAL A 22 -16.83 -13.12 14.39
CA VAL A 22 -16.51 -13.87 15.62
C VAL A 22 -15.95 -15.26 15.28
N LYS A 23 -16.59 -15.98 14.35
CA LYS A 23 -16.14 -17.33 13.94
C LYS A 23 -14.75 -17.30 13.31
N LEU A 24 -14.44 -16.29 12.51
CA LEU A 24 -13.12 -16.12 11.92
C LEU A 24 -12.07 -15.85 13.00
N VAL A 25 -12.28 -14.86 13.88
CA VAL A 25 -11.35 -14.50 14.95
C VAL A 25 -11.04 -15.71 15.84
N GLN A 26 -12.07 -16.43 16.29
CA GLN A 26 -11.90 -17.62 17.14
C GLN A 26 -11.06 -18.70 16.45
N LYS A 27 -11.32 -18.98 15.17
CA LYS A 27 -10.53 -19.96 14.40
C LYS A 27 -9.10 -19.47 14.17
N SER A 28 -8.89 -18.18 13.92
CA SER A 28 -7.57 -17.60 13.71
C SER A 28 -6.70 -17.69 14.96
N VAL A 29 -7.28 -17.49 16.15
CA VAL A 29 -6.58 -17.70 17.42
C VAL A 29 -6.14 -19.16 17.54
N LYS A 30 -7.00 -20.13 17.21
CA LYS A 30 -6.62 -21.56 17.20
C LYS A 30 -5.44 -21.86 16.26
N PHE A 31 -5.36 -21.18 15.11
CA PHE A 31 -4.20 -21.30 14.21
C PHE A 31 -2.94 -20.60 14.73
N SER A 32 -3.11 -19.56 15.56
CA SER A 32 -2.03 -18.80 16.20
C SER A 32 -1.46 -19.49 17.44
N LEU A 33 -2.21 -20.40 18.11
CA LEU A 33 -1.80 -21.14 19.31
C LEU A 33 -0.67 -22.18 19.08
N ARG A 34 0.05 -22.11 17.96
CA ARG A 34 1.33 -22.83 17.87
C ARG A 34 2.31 -22.18 18.85
N PRO A 35 3.13 -22.98 19.59
CA PRO A 35 3.85 -22.55 20.80
C PRO A 35 4.83 -21.35 20.67
N TRP A 36 4.99 -20.77 19.48
CA TRP A 36 6.00 -19.77 19.16
C TRP A 36 5.44 -18.44 18.61
N LYS A 37 4.11 -18.24 18.64
CA LYS A 37 3.47 -17.00 18.13
C LYS A 37 2.67 -16.27 19.20
N SER A 38 3.12 -15.07 19.56
CA SER A 38 2.42 -14.15 20.49
C SER A 38 1.42 -13.21 19.81
N LYS A 39 1.35 -13.19 18.47
CA LYS A 39 0.52 -12.24 17.72
C LYS A 39 -0.25 -12.89 16.57
N LEU A 40 -1.54 -12.58 16.50
CA LEU A 40 -2.41 -12.96 15.40
C LEU A 40 -1.91 -12.33 14.09
N SER A 41 -1.58 -13.15 13.10
CA SER A 41 -1.12 -12.67 11.80
C SER A 41 -2.20 -12.77 10.74
N ALA A 42 -2.06 -11.99 9.66
CA ALA A 42 -2.93 -12.09 8.49
C ALA A 42 -2.96 -13.51 7.87
N LYS A 43 -1.87 -14.28 8.02
CA LYS A 43 -1.81 -15.68 7.57
C LYS A 43 -2.76 -16.57 8.39
N ASP A 44 -2.86 -16.34 9.70
CA ASP A 44 -3.74 -17.10 10.58
C ASP A 44 -5.22 -16.75 10.32
N ILE A 45 -5.49 -15.49 9.95
CA ILE A 45 -6.80 -15.03 9.47
C ILE A 45 -7.16 -15.66 8.13
N MET A 46 -6.23 -15.66 7.16
CA MET A 46 -6.44 -16.32 5.86
C MET A 46 -6.69 -17.81 6.00
N ALA A 47 -5.97 -18.51 6.89
CA ALA A 47 -6.22 -19.93 7.17
C ALA A 47 -7.64 -20.15 7.72
N ALA A 48 -8.11 -19.28 8.63
CA ALA A 48 -9.46 -19.33 9.13
C ALA A 48 -10.53 -19.08 8.06
N VAL A 49 -10.28 -18.15 7.13
CA VAL A 49 -11.14 -17.88 5.96
C VAL A 49 -11.25 -19.14 5.10
N MET A 50 -10.12 -19.75 4.72
CA MET A 50 -10.10 -20.98 3.92
C MET A 50 -10.82 -22.16 4.59
N LYS A 51 -10.82 -22.21 5.93
CA LYS A 51 -11.51 -23.26 6.70
C LYS A 51 -12.98 -22.96 7.00
N THR A 52 -13.45 -21.74 6.75
CA THR A 52 -14.81 -21.31 7.12
C THR A 52 -15.71 -21.13 5.91
N PHE A 53 -15.15 -20.68 4.79
CA PHE A 53 -15.91 -20.47 3.56
C PHE A 53 -15.73 -21.63 2.58
N PRO A 54 -16.72 -21.86 1.70
CA PRO A 54 -16.55 -22.72 0.53
C PRO A 54 -15.37 -22.26 -0.34
N PRO A 55 -14.73 -23.16 -1.12
CA PRO A 55 -13.51 -22.86 -1.85
C PRO A 55 -13.60 -21.62 -2.76
N GLN A 56 -14.70 -21.48 -3.50
CA GLN A 56 -14.91 -20.33 -4.40
C GLN A 56 -15.02 -19.01 -3.61
N MET A 57 -15.82 -18.99 -2.54
CA MET A 57 -15.96 -17.81 -1.67
C MET A 57 -14.66 -17.47 -0.95
N ALA A 58 -13.92 -18.47 -0.48
CA ALA A 58 -12.65 -18.25 0.19
C ALA A 58 -11.61 -17.62 -0.74
N LYS A 59 -11.60 -18.02 -2.03
CA LYS A 59 -10.75 -17.42 -3.06
C LYS A 59 -11.10 -15.95 -3.29
N LEU A 60 -12.40 -15.64 -3.41
CA LEU A 60 -12.87 -14.26 -3.59
C LEU A 60 -12.53 -13.38 -2.37
N ALA A 61 -12.81 -13.87 -1.16
CA ALA A 61 -12.49 -13.19 0.09
C ALA A 61 -10.98 -12.92 0.21
N SER A 62 -10.15 -13.91 -0.14
CA SER A 62 -8.69 -13.77 -0.12
C SER A 62 -8.19 -12.75 -1.14
N SER A 63 -8.78 -12.72 -2.34
CA SER A 63 -8.47 -11.72 -3.37
C SER A 63 -8.84 -10.31 -2.91
N ALA A 64 -10.05 -10.15 -2.37
CA ALA A 64 -10.53 -8.88 -1.83
C ALA A 64 -9.64 -8.38 -0.69
N ALA A 65 -9.24 -9.27 0.23
CA ALA A 65 -8.35 -8.93 1.34
C ALA A 65 -6.96 -8.48 0.86
N ARG A 66 -6.40 -9.16 -0.16
CA ARG A 66 -5.12 -8.74 -0.76
C ARG A 66 -5.23 -7.36 -1.39
N LYS A 67 -6.27 -7.12 -2.19
CA LYS A 67 -6.52 -5.82 -2.83
C LYS A 67 -6.66 -4.72 -1.78
N ALA A 68 -7.46 -4.95 -0.74
CA ALA A 68 -7.64 -4.00 0.35
C ALA A 68 -6.32 -3.68 1.07
N ARG A 69 -5.48 -4.69 1.31
CA ARG A 69 -4.15 -4.50 1.90
C ARG A 69 -3.24 -3.66 1.00
N THR A 70 -3.16 -3.97 -0.28
CA THR A 70 -2.36 -3.18 -1.24
C THR A 70 -2.83 -1.73 -1.26
N THR A 71 -4.13 -1.49 -1.29
CA THR A 71 -4.70 -0.14 -1.23
C THR A 71 -4.32 0.58 0.06
N PHE A 72 -4.44 -0.09 1.21
CA PHE A 72 -4.00 0.47 2.50
C PHE A 72 -2.51 0.85 2.51
N ASP A 73 -1.65 -0.05 2.01
CA ASP A 73 -0.20 0.18 1.95
C ASP A 73 0.15 1.36 1.00
N ILE A 74 -0.55 1.49 -0.14
CA ILE A 74 -0.42 2.63 -1.06
C ILE A 74 -0.83 3.93 -0.38
N HIS A 75 -2.00 3.96 0.27
CA HIS A 75 -2.45 5.17 0.98
C HIS A 75 -1.46 5.60 2.06
N LYS A 76 -0.94 4.63 2.83
CA LYS A 76 0.08 4.91 3.85
C LYS A 76 1.35 5.49 3.24
N LEU A 77 1.75 5.02 2.05
CA LEU A 77 2.89 5.56 1.32
C LEU A 77 2.61 6.99 0.82
N CYS A 78 1.44 7.24 0.23
CA CYS A 78 1.03 8.58 -0.20
C CYS A 78 1.02 9.56 0.98
N ASP A 79 0.44 9.17 2.13
CA ASP A 79 0.45 10.00 3.33
C ASP A 79 1.89 10.31 3.81
N ALA A 80 2.79 9.34 3.73
CA ALA A 80 4.20 9.53 4.09
C ALA A 80 4.90 10.47 3.10
N MET A 81 4.63 10.34 1.80
CA MET A 81 5.14 11.24 0.77
C MET A 81 4.64 12.67 0.97
N ASP A 82 3.33 12.86 1.19
CA ASP A 82 2.72 14.17 1.44
C ASP A 82 3.30 14.84 2.68
N ARG A 83 3.51 14.08 3.76
CA ARG A 83 4.20 14.59 4.95
C ARG A 83 5.61 15.03 4.63
N THR A 84 6.37 14.19 3.92
CA THR A 84 7.75 14.50 3.52
C THR A 84 7.81 15.74 2.65
N MET A 85 6.90 15.87 1.66
CA MET A 85 6.79 17.05 0.79
C MET A 85 6.43 18.32 1.54
N LYS A 86 5.62 18.23 2.60
CA LYS A 86 5.33 19.37 3.48
C LYS A 86 6.52 19.76 4.36
N THR A 87 7.32 18.79 4.81
CA THR A 87 8.55 19.05 5.57
C THR A 87 9.75 19.41 4.70
N PHE A 88 9.69 19.23 3.37
CA PHE A 88 10.70 19.75 2.44
C PHE A 88 10.74 21.29 2.54
N PRO A 89 11.80 21.88 3.11
CA PRO A 89 11.85 23.32 3.31
C PRO A 89 11.88 24.04 1.95
N PRO A 90 11.18 25.18 1.79
CA PRO A 90 11.22 25.97 0.55
C PRO A 90 12.65 26.36 0.13
N GLN A 91 13.57 26.51 1.10
CA GLN A 91 14.98 26.80 0.84
C GLN A 91 15.70 25.63 0.15
N MET A 92 15.37 24.38 0.50
CA MET A 92 15.98 23.18 -0.08
C MET A 92 15.48 22.92 -1.48
N ALA A 93 14.21 23.22 -1.78
CA ALA A 93 13.69 23.18 -3.15
C ALA A 93 14.42 24.20 -4.06
N LYS A 94 14.68 25.42 -3.57
CA LYS A 94 15.48 26.42 -4.29
C LYS A 94 16.93 25.97 -4.48
N LEU A 95 17.54 25.38 -3.44
CA LEU A 95 18.92 24.88 -3.50
C LEU A 95 19.06 23.71 -4.48
N ALA A 96 18.12 22.76 -4.45
CA ALA A 96 18.08 21.61 -5.36
C ALA A 96 17.92 22.05 -6.83
N ASN A 97 17.03 23.01 -7.09
CA ASN A 97 16.86 23.58 -8.43
C ASN A 97 18.09 24.35 -8.91
N SER A 98 18.77 25.08 -8.02
CA SER A 98 20.03 25.77 -8.34
C SER A 98 21.16 24.78 -8.64
N ALA A 99 21.27 23.70 -7.85
CA ALA A 99 22.24 22.64 -8.06
C ALA A 99 22.01 21.87 -9.37
N ALA A 100 20.74 21.55 -9.69
CA ALA A 100 20.37 20.90 -10.94
C ALA A 100 20.69 21.77 -12.16
N ARG A 101 20.45 23.09 -12.08
CA ARG A 101 20.83 24.04 -13.14
C ARG A 101 22.35 24.12 -13.32
N LYS A 102 23.11 24.23 -12.22
CA LYS A 102 24.58 24.24 -12.27
C LYS A 102 25.14 22.96 -12.89
N ALA A 103 24.65 21.79 -12.48
CA ALA A 103 25.07 20.51 -13.05
C ALA A 103 24.79 20.41 -14.56
N GLY A 104 23.61 20.88 -15.00
CA GLY A 104 23.26 20.96 -16.41
C GLY A 104 24.20 21.87 -17.22
N THR A 105 24.53 23.05 -16.68
CA THR A 105 25.50 23.95 -17.33
C THR A 105 26.91 23.38 -17.37
N THR A 106 27.38 22.71 -16.32
CA THR A 106 28.70 22.07 -16.31
C THR A 106 28.79 20.95 -17.35
N TYR A 107 27.74 20.14 -17.49
CA TYR A 107 27.67 19.12 -18.53
C TYR A 107 27.71 19.73 -19.94
N ALA A 108 26.94 20.80 -20.18
CA ALA A 108 26.92 21.50 -21.47
C ALA A 108 28.29 22.11 -21.82
N ILE A 109 28.95 22.74 -20.84
CA ILE A 109 30.29 23.32 -21.00
C ILE A 109 31.31 22.23 -21.32
N ASN A 110 31.33 21.13 -20.56
CA ASN A 110 32.26 20.02 -20.82
C ASN A 110 32.05 19.40 -22.20
N LYS A 111 30.80 19.28 -22.65
CA LYS A 111 30.48 18.77 -23.99
C LYS A 111 30.97 19.71 -25.09
N LEU A 112 30.85 21.03 -24.90
CA LEU A 112 31.38 22.04 -25.82
C LEU A 112 32.91 22.02 -25.85
N CYS A 113 33.58 21.99 -24.69
CA CYS A 113 35.04 21.88 -24.61
C CYS A 113 35.57 20.63 -25.33
N TYR A 114 34.89 19.48 -25.14
CA TYR A 114 35.24 18.25 -25.85
C TYR A 114 35.08 18.38 -27.37
N ALA A 115 33.99 19.00 -27.83
CA ALA A 115 33.77 19.25 -29.25
C ALA A 115 34.83 20.19 -29.86
N MET A 116 35.18 21.28 -29.16
CA MET A 116 36.21 22.24 -29.59
C MET A 116 37.60 21.59 -29.65
N HIS A 117 37.98 20.83 -28.63
CA HIS A 117 39.26 20.11 -28.60
C HIS A 117 39.34 19.09 -29.75
N LYS A 118 38.23 18.42 -30.06
CA LYS A 118 38.15 17.49 -31.19
C LYS A 118 38.30 18.20 -32.55
N THR A 119 37.80 19.42 -32.71
CA THR A 119 37.93 20.19 -33.96
C THR A 119 39.29 20.88 -34.13
N MET A 120 40.04 21.11 -33.05
CA MET A 120 41.38 21.72 -33.09
C MET A 120 42.52 20.70 -33.32
N LEU A 121 42.22 19.39 -33.30
CA LEU A 121 43.16 18.29 -33.53
C LEU A 121 43.00 17.64 -34.92
N ILE A 122 42.30 18.30 -35.85
CA ILE A 122 42.18 17.97 -37.28
C ILE A 122 42.86 19.09 -38.06
#